data_AF-U3CIQ3-F1
#
_entry.id   AF-U3CIQ3-F1
#
_cell.length_a   1.000
_cell.length_b   1.000
_cell.length_c   1.000
_cell.angle_alpha   90.00
_cell.angle_beta   90.00
_cell.angle_gamma   90.00
#
_symmetry.space_group_name_H-M   'P 1'
#
loop_
_entity.id
_entity.type
_entity.pdbx_description
1 polymer ?
#
loop_
_entity_poly.entity_id
_entity_poly.type
_entity_poly.pdbx_seq_one_letter_code
_entity_poly.pdbx_strand_id
1 'polypeptide(L)'
;MQRINDKTHNQHWIYLDDNDVPLLLPCLYNRYTTLNGLSVVHEKVKNPETEQYHFQFKEVEIGEDAQYVRGEKLGVFLEWLEDHAKKSNHPLLTLDNHTALPAEYMNTFINDHLVHTMEASELVVNRAVRSLGSYYNWLSFFLICHIKKSLYMQKIEN
;
A
#
# COMPACT_ATOMS: atom_id res chain seq x y z
N MET A 1 7.43 -0.12 16.05
CA MET A 1 6.35 0.55 15.30
C MET A 1 5.05 0.48 16.08
N GLN A 2 4.32 1.58 16.15
CA GLN A 2 3.00 1.68 16.77
C GLN A 2 1.93 1.95 15.72
N ARG A 3 0.79 1.28 15.87
CA ARG A 3 -0.39 1.48 15.03
C ARG A 3 -1.56 1.96 15.89
N ILE A 4 -2.10 3.12 15.56
CA ILE A 4 -3.15 3.79 16.34
C ILE A 4 -4.33 4.05 15.42
N ASN A 5 -5.53 3.60 15.80
CA ASN A 5 -6.76 4.03 15.15
C ASN A 5 -7.29 5.27 15.86
N ASP A 6 -6.97 6.46 15.34
CA ASP A 6 -7.49 7.70 15.90
C ASP A 6 -8.93 7.92 15.46
N LYS A 7 -9.86 7.70 16.37
CA LYS A 7 -11.31 7.88 16.14
C LYS A 7 -11.80 9.31 16.41
N THR A 8 -10.96 10.18 16.98
CA THR A 8 -11.39 11.46 17.53
C THR A 8 -11.11 12.61 16.57
N HIS A 9 -9.88 12.71 16.07
CA HIS A 9 -9.45 13.86 15.26
C HIS A 9 -9.21 13.49 13.80
N ASN A 10 -8.43 12.44 13.57
CA ASN A 10 -8.03 12.04 12.23
C ASN A 10 -9.01 11.06 11.57
N GLN A 11 -9.74 10.28 12.37
CA GLN A 11 -10.70 9.26 11.93
C GLN A 11 -10.08 8.19 11.02
N HIS A 12 -8.76 7.99 11.11
CA HIS A 12 -8.03 7.00 10.32
C HIS A 12 -6.88 6.40 11.11
N TRP A 13 -6.30 5.33 10.57
CA TRP A 13 -5.11 4.69 11.11
C TRP A 13 -3.88 5.59 10.96
N ILE A 14 -3.12 5.73 12.04
CA ILE A 14 -1.83 6.42 12.15
C ILE A 14 -0.76 5.37 12.46
N TYR A 15 0.38 5.47 11.80
CA TYR A 15 1.52 4.58 12.00
C TYR A 15 2.73 5.38 12.41
N LEU A 16 3.34 5.02 13.53
CA LEU A 16 4.50 5.69 14.10
C LEU A 16 5.67 4.70 14.19
N ASP A 17 6.87 5.15 13.88
CA ASP A 17 8.08 4.37 14.14
C ASP A 17 8.38 4.28 15.65
N ASP A 18 9.52 3.68 16.01
CA ASP A 18 9.94 3.55 17.41
C ASP A 18 10.32 4.90 18.08
N ASN A 19 10.42 5.99 17.31
CA ASN A 19 10.70 7.35 17.79
C ASN A 19 9.45 8.25 17.78
N ASP A 20 8.25 7.66 17.69
CA ASP A 20 6.97 8.36 17.55
C ASP A 20 6.88 9.26 16.30
N VAL A 21 7.70 8.99 15.27
CA VAL A 21 7.67 9.72 13.99
C VAL A 21 6.67 9.04 13.04
N PRO A 22 5.71 9.80 12.47
CA PRO A 22 4.75 9.23 11.54
C PRO A 22 5.38 8.68 10.26
N LEU A 23 4.99 7.46 9.88
CA LEU A 23 5.24 6.94 8.53
C LEU A 23 4.36 7.70 7.55
N LEU A 24 4.96 8.69 6.89
CA LEU A 24 4.23 9.69 6.11
C LEU A 24 3.32 9.08 5.04
N LEU A 25 3.86 8.22 4.17
CA LEU A 25 3.11 7.68 3.03
C LEU A 25 1.97 6.73 3.46
N PRO A 26 2.17 5.79 4.40
CA PRO A 26 1.07 5.01 4.96
C PRO A 26 -0.02 5.88 5.61
N CYS A 27 0.36 6.92 6.36
CA CYS A 27 -0.62 7.84 6.98
C CYS A 27 -1.40 8.64 5.93
N LEU A 28 -0.73 9.15 4.89
CA LEU A 28 -1.37 9.88 3.79
C LEU A 28 -2.33 8.99 2.99
N TYR A 29 -1.94 7.74 2.73
CA TYR A 29 -2.82 6.76 2.11
C TYR A 29 -4.10 6.53 2.94
N ASN A 30 -3.98 6.33 4.26
CA ASN A 30 -5.17 6.16 5.10
C ASN A 30 -6.05 7.39 5.18
N ARG A 31 -5.43 8.57 5.28
CA ARG A 31 -6.16 9.84 5.20
C ARG A 31 -6.94 9.90 3.88
N TYR A 32 -6.29 9.59 2.76
CA TYR A 32 -6.89 9.62 1.44
C TYR A 32 -8.07 8.64 1.32
N THR A 33 -7.88 7.38 1.73
CA THR A 33 -8.94 6.36 1.62
C THR A 33 -10.13 6.65 2.52
N THR A 34 -9.87 7.14 3.75
CA THR A 34 -10.93 7.40 4.74
C THR A 34 -11.68 8.70 4.43
N LEU A 35 -10.98 9.77 4.07
CA LEU A 35 -11.61 11.07 3.82
C LEU A 35 -12.43 11.07 2.52
N ASN A 36 -11.91 10.41 1.48
CA ASN A 36 -12.55 10.43 0.16
C ASN A 36 -13.45 9.21 -0.08
N GLY A 37 -13.32 8.14 0.72
CA GLY A 37 -13.99 6.88 0.46
C GLY A 37 -13.55 6.20 -0.84
N LEU A 38 -12.29 6.43 -1.26
CA LEU A 38 -11.75 5.95 -2.53
C LEU A 38 -10.58 4.98 -2.33
N SER A 39 -10.43 4.05 -3.28
CA SER A 39 -9.24 3.21 -3.45
C SER A 39 -8.76 3.33 -4.89
N VAL A 40 -7.45 3.16 -5.13
CA VAL A 40 -6.91 3.03 -6.48
C VAL A 40 -6.85 1.55 -6.87
N VAL A 41 -7.32 1.22 -8.07
CA VAL A 41 -7.20 -0.11 -8.67
C VAL A 41 -6.47 -0.04 -9.99
N HIS A 42 -5.73 -1.11 -10.30
CA HIS A 42 -5.07 -1.31 -11.58
C HIS A 42 -5.95 -2.25 -12.42
N GLU A 43 -6.58 -1.73 -13.47
CA GLU A 43 -7.52 -2.48 -14.30
C GLU A 43 -6.97 -2.73 -15.70
N LYS A 44 -7.33 -3.89 -16.25
CA LYS A 44 -7.06 -4.27 -17.63
C LYS A 44 -8.25 -3.88 -18.50
N VAL A 45 -8.04 -2.95 -19.43
CA VAL A 45 -9.09 -2.41 -20.29
C VAL A 45 -8.82 -2.81 -21.73
N LYS A 46 -9.86 -3.34 -22.40
CA LYS A 46 -9.80 -3.65 -23.83
C LYS A 46 -10.09 -2.38 -24.63
N ASN A 47 -9.20 -2.01 -25.54
CA ASN A 47 -9.48 -0.98 -26.53
C ASN A 47 -10.46 -1.57 -27.58
N PRO A 48 -11.65 -0.98 -27.77
CA PRO A 48 -12.64 -1.50 -28.70
C PRO A 48 -12.23 -1.36 -30.18
N GLU A 49 -11.34 -0.43 -30.51
CA GLU A 49 -10.90 -0.16 -31.88
C GLU A 49 -9.72 -1.06 -32.31
N THR A 50 -8.77 -1.30 -31.39
CA THR A 50 -7.56 -2.07 -31.70
C THR A 50 -7.61 -3.51 -31.21
N GLU A 51 -8.64 -3.87 -30.45
CA GLU A 51 -8.77 -5.11 -29.67
C GLU A 51 -7.64 -5.39 -28.67
N GLN A 52 -6.69 -4.46 -28.50
CA GLN A 52 -5.56 -4.61 -27.60
C GLN A 52 -5.96 -4.29 -26.17
N TYR A 53 -5.29 -4.93 -25.22
CA TYR A 53 -5.46 -4.64 -23.80
C TYR A 53 -4.38 -3.66 -23.34
N HIS A 54 -4.80 -2.62 -22.64
CA HIS A 54 -3.91 -1.75 -21.88
C HIS A 54 -4.28 -1.81 -20.40
N PHE A 55 -3.37 -1.35 -19.56
CA PHE A 55 -3.64 -1.21 -18.14
C PHE A 55 -3.77 0.26 -17.77
N GLN A 56 -4.73 0.55 -16.91
CA GLN A 56 -4.91 1.88 -16.36
C GLN A 56 -5.19 1.83 -14.86
N PHE A 57 -4.77 2.88 -14.17
CA PHE A 57 -5.18 3.12 -12.80
C PHE A 57 -6.47 3.92 -12.78
N LYS A 58 -7.41 3.53 -11.92
CA LYS A 58 -8.61 4.31 -11.65
C LYS A 58 -8.92 4.34 -10.16
N GLU A 59 -9.58 5.41 -9.75
CA GLU A 59 -10.18 5.52 -8.43
C GLU A 59 -11.53 4.78 -8.44
N VAL A 60 -11.84 4.08 -7.35
CA VAL A 60 -13.11 3.39 -7.12
C VAL A 60 -13.59 3.65 -5.71
N GLU A 61 -14.90 3.77 -5.54
CA GLU A 61 -15.53 3.94 -4.23
C GLU A 61 -15.39 2.67 -3.38
N ILE A 62 -15.19 2.87 -2.08
CA ILE A 62 -15.11 1.83 -1.06
C ILE A 62 -15.91 2.23 0.17
N GLY A 63 -16.66 1.28 0.75
CA GLY A 63 -17.40 1.50 1.99
C GLY A 63 -16.49 1.61 3.22
N GLU A 64 -17.03 2.12 4.32
CA GLU A 64 -16.30 2.37 5.58
C GLU A 64 -15.57 1.13 6.12
N ASP A 65 -16.20 -0.06 6.07
CA ASP A 65 -15.55 -1.31 6.48
C ASP A 65 -14.29 -1.59 5.64
N ALA A 66 -14.37 -1.35 4.33
CA ALA A 66 -13.23 -1.55 3.44
C ALA A 66 -12.14 -0.51 3.69
N GLN A 67 -12.49 0.75 4.01
CA GLN A 67 -11.53 1.78 4.39
C GLN A 67 -10.78 1.37 5.67
N TYR A 68 -11.53 0.95 6.69
CA TYR A 68 -10.99 0.47 7.96
C TYR A 68 -10.06 -0.73 7.79
N VAL A 69 -10.52 -1.77 7.09
CA VAL A 69 -9.77 -3.02 6.88
C VAL A 69 -8.48 -2.75 6.10
N ARG A 70 -8.52 -1.83 5.13
CA ARG A 70 -7.33 -1.47 4.35
C ARG A 70 -6.23 -0.87 5.20
N GLY A 71 -6.56 0.09 6.06
CA GLY A 71 -5.59 0.67 6.98
C GLY A 71 -5.14 -0.31 8.05
N GLU A 72 -6.06 -1.13 8.57
CA GLU A 72 -5.73 -2.15 9.55
C GLU A 72 -4.68 -3.12 8.99
N LYS A 73 -4.92 -3.69 7.80
CA LYS A 73 -4.04 -4.69 7.18
C LYS A 73 -2.72 -4.12 6.68
N LEU A 74 -2.70 -2.88 6.16
CA LEU A 74 -1.44 -2.20 5.86
C LEU A 74 -0.59 -2.07 7.12
N GLY A 75 -1.22 -1.74 8.25
CA GLY A 75 -0.56 -1.66 9.53
C GLY A 75 0.07 -2.96 10.01
N VAL A 76 -0.67 -4.07 9.94
CA VAL A 76 -0.14 -5.41 10.27
C VAL A 76 1.08 -5.75 9.43
N PHE A 77 1.06 -5.42 8.14
CA PHE A 77 2.21 -5.64 7.26
C PHE A 77 3.43 -4.81 7.69
N LEU A 78 3.23 -3.54 8.02
CA LEU A 78 4.32 -2.65 8.43
C LEU A 78 4.91 -3.06 9.80
N GLU A 79 4.07 -3.53 10.74
CA GLU A 79 4.50 -4.13 12.01
C GLU A 79 5.37 -5.37 11.75
N TRP A 80 4.87 -6.29 10.91
CA TRP A 80 5.63 -7.48 10.52
C TRP A 80 6.95 -7.13 9.83
N LEU A 81 6.96 -6.13 8.93
CA LEU A 81 8.14 -5.72 8.18
C LEU A 81 9.24 -5.22 9.12
N GLU A 82 8.87 -4.41 10.11
CA GLU A 82 9.83 -3.91 11.11
C GLU A 82 10.43 -5.05 11.93
N ASP A 83 9.60 -5.99 12.39
CA ASP A 83 10.06 -7.19 13.10
C ASP A 83 10.96 -8.08 12.23
N HIS A 84 10.59 -8.25 10.96
CA HIS A 84 11.34 -9.07 10.00
C HIS A 84 12.69 -8.43 9.65
N ALA A 85 12.73 -7.10 9.49
CA ALA A 85 13.96 -6.33 9.33
C ALA A 85 14.91 -6.52 10.53
N LYS A 86 14.39 -6.37 11.76
CA LYS A 86 15.15 -6.56 13.00
C LYS A 86 15.74 -7.98 13.13
N LYS A 87 14.99 -9.02 12.69
CA LYS A 87 15.42 -10.43 12.78
C LYS A 87 16.38 -10.88 11.68
N SER A 88 16.17 -10.40 10.45
CA SER A 88 16.98 -10.81 9.28
C SER A 88 18.36 -10.17 9.26
N ASN A 89 18.55 -9.04 9.96
CA ASN A 89 19.78 -8.24 9.94
C ASN A 89 20.20 -7.81 8.51
N HIS A 90 19.25 -7.80 7.57
CA HIS A 90 19.52 -7.44 6.18
C HIS A 90 19.60 -5.91 6.06
N PRO A 91 20.74 -5.33 5.66
CA PRO A 91 20.99 -3.89 5.75
C PRO A 91 20.08 -3.04 4.84
N LEU A 92 19.48 -3.66 3.83
CA LEU A 92 18.56 -3.03 2.89
C LEU A 92 17.10 -3.37 3.15
N LEU A 93 16.74 -3.96 4.29
CA LEU A 93 15.35 -4.17 4.67
C LEU A 93 15.04 -3.26 5.84
N THR A 94 14.34 -2.15 5.60
CA THR A 94 13.97 -1.20 6.65
C THR A 94 12.52 -0.79 6.50
N LEU A 95 11.93 -0.27 7.57
CA LEU A 95 10.59 0.29 7.51
C LEU A 95 10.53 1.49 6.52
N ASP A 96 11.64 2.22 6.34
CA ASP A 96 11.71 3.39 5.46
C ASP A 96 11.58 3.05 3.98
N ASN A 97 12.01 1.86 3.55
CA ASN A 97 11.99 1.46 2.15
C ASN A 97 10.78 0.61 1.76
N HIS A 98 9.76 0.54 2.62
CA HIS A 98 8.52 -0.20 2.41
C HIS A 98 7.82 0.08 1.06
N THR A 99 8.03 1.26 0.47
CA THR A 99 7.43 1.67 -0.82
C THR A 99 8.03 0.98 -2.04
N ALA A 100 9.28 0.50 -1.94
CA ALA A 100 10.06 -0.05 -3.04
C ALA A 100 10.52 -1.50 -2.77
N LEU A 101 9.83 -2.19 -1.85
CA LEU A 101 10.17 -3.57 -1.51
C LEU A 101 9.98 -4.51 -2.70
N PRO A 102 10.94 -5.43 -2.92
CA PRO A 102 10.74 -6.55 -3.84
C PRO A 102 9.48 -7.36 -3.49
N ALA A 103 8.83 -7.91 -4.51
CA ALA A 103 7.60 -8.69 -4.35
C ALA A 103 7.79 -9.92 -3.44
N GLU A 104 9.02 -10.41 -3.29
CA GLU A 104 9.35 -11.53 -2.39
C GLU A 104 8.95 -11.24 -0.94
N TYR A 105 9.14 -10.02 -0.43
CA TYR A 105 8.80 -9.68 0.96
C TYR A 105 7.30 -9.64 1.19
N MET A 106 6.53 -9.17 0.20
CA MET A 106 5.07 -9.27 0.25
C MET A 106 4.63 -10.73 0.23
N ASN A 107 5.27 -11.57 -0.60
CA ASN A 107 4.96 -12.99 -0.65
C ASN A 107 5.32 -13.72 0.66
N THR A 108 6.46 -13.40 1.28
CA THR A 108 6.85 -13.92 2.60
C THR A 108 5.85 -13.50 3.67
N PHE A 109 5.42 -12.25 3.68
CA PHE A 109 4.36 -11.81 4.59
C PHE A 109 3.06 -12.60 4.40
N ILE A 110 2.59 -12.74 3.15
CA ILE A 110 1.32 -13.40 2.88
C ILE A 110 1.40 -14.91 3.16
N ASN A 111 2.41 -15.59 2.61
CA ASN A 111 2.49 -17.05 2.67
C ASN A 111 3.12 -17.52 3.98
N ASP A 112 4.29 -17.01 4.34
CA ASP A 112 5.02 -17.56 5.47
C ASP A 112 4.46 -17.01 6.79
N HIS A 113 4.17 -15.71 6.84
CA HIS A 113 3.65 -15.11 8.06
C HIS A 113 2.15 -15.33 8.24
N LEU A 114 1.29 -14.87 7.33
CA LEU A 114 -0.16 -14.99 7.52
C LEU A 114 -0.65 -16.44 7.38
N VAL A 115 -0.27 -17.15 6.32
CA VAL A 115 -0.78 -18.52 6.08
C VAL A 115 -0.12 -19.53 7.01
N HIS A 116 1.22 -19.57 7.08
CA HIS A 116 1.91 -20.62 7.83
C HIS A 116 2.10 -20.30 9.32
N THR A 117 2.53 -19.09 9.66
CA THR A 117 2.84 -18.75 11.06
C THR A 117 1.59 -18.41 11.87
N MET A 118 0.68 -17.63 11.29
CA MET A 118 -0.55 -17.19 11.97
C MET A 118 -1.75 -18.10 11.71
N GLU A 119 -1.62 -19.07 10.79
CA GLU A 119 -2.73 -19.94 10.36
C GLU A 119 -3.99 -19.14 9.99
N ALA A 120 -3.80 -17.98 9.36
CA ALA A 120 -4.87 -17.04 9.10
C ALA A 120 -5.86 -17.63 8.09
N SER A 121 -7.16 -17.41 8.33
CA SER A 121 -8.21 -17.82 7.39
C SER A 121 -8.01 -17.17 6.00
N GLU A 122 -8.50 -17.84 4.96
CA GLU A 122 -8.47 -17.33 3.59
C GLU A 122 -9.07 -15.91 3.47
N LEU A 123 -10.13 -15.62 4.25
CA LEU A 123 -10.73 -14.29 4.31
C LEU A 123 -9.73 -13.22 4.78
N VAL A 124 -8.94 -13.51 5.81
CA VAL A 124 -7.94 -12.58 6.36
C VAL A 124 -6.81 -12.37 5.35
N VAL A 125 -6.35 -13.46 4.71
CA VAL A 125 -5.33 -13.42 3.67
C VAL A 125 -5.79 -12.57 2.48
N ASN A 126 -7.01 -12.80 1.98
CA ASN A 126 -7.59 -12.04 0.88
C ASN A 126 -7.75 -10.55 1.23
N ARG A 127 -8.11 -10.23 2.48
CA ARG A 127 -8.14 -8.84 2.96
C ARG A 127 -6.76 -8.21 2.97
N ALA A 128 -5.72 -8.93 3.40
CA ALA A 128 -4.34 -8.44 3.36
C ALA A 128 -3.88 -8.17 1.93
N VAL A 129 -4.05 -9.12 1.02
CA VAL A 129 -3.69 -8.99 -0.41
C VAL A 129 -4.38 -7.78 -1.05
N ARG A 130 -5.69 -7.64 -0.85
CA ARG A 130 -6.45 -6.48 -1.38
C ARG A 130 -5.94 -5.16 -0.82
N SER A 131 -5.62 -5.12 0.47
CA SER A 131 -5.20 -3.92 1.18
C SER A 131 -3.81 -3.45 0.73
N LEU A 132 -2.86 -4.37 0.64
CA LEU A 132 -1.52 -4.09 0.10
C LEU A 132 -1.60 -3.69 -1.37
N GLY A 133 -2.38 -4.41 -2.18
CA GLY A 133 -2.57 -4.05 -3.59
C GLY A 133 -3.12 -2.63 -3.76
N SER A 134 -4.07 -2.20 -2.93
CA SER A 134 -4.59 -0.82 -2.96
C SER A 134 -3.54 0.21 -2.56
N TYR A 135 -2.75 -0.06 -1.52
CA TYR A 135 -1.66 0.82 -1.11
C TYR A 135 -0.61 1.00 -2.22
N TYR A 136 -0.11 -0.10 -2.80
CA TYR A 136 0.89 -0.02 -3.87
C TYR A 136 0.34 0.52 -5.19
N ASN A 137 -0.95 0.31 -5.49
CA ASN A 137 -1.62 1.00 -6.60
C ASN A 137 -1.71 2.51 -6.34
N TRP A 138 -2.04 2.92 -5.11
CA TRP A 138 -2.10 4.33 -4.72
C TRP A 138 -0.73 5.00 -4.83
N LEU A 139 0.33 4.35 -4.34
CA LEU A 139 1.72 4.81 -4.53
C LEU A 139 2.04 4.94 -6.02
N SER A 140 1.66 3.95 -6.83
CA SER A 140 1.92 3.96 -8.26
C SER A 140 1.21 5.11 -8.97
N PHE A 141 -0.05 5.34 -8.63
CA PHE A 141 -0.89 6.37 -9.24
C PHE A 141 -0.46 7.79 -8.89
N PHE A 142 -0.15 8.06 -7.62
CA PHE A 142 0.18 9.41 -7.17
C PHE A 142 1.68 9.74 -7.22
N LEU A 143 2.58 8.76 -7.03
CA LEU A 143 4.02 9.03 -6.96
C LEU A 143 4.74 8.57 -8.24
N ILE A 144 4.50 7.34 -8.70
CA ILE A 144 5.28 6.76 -9.81
C ILE A 144 4.81 7.28 -11.18
N CYS A 145 3.49 7.42 -11.39
CA CYS A 145 2.95 8.03 -12.60
C CYS A 145 3.39 9.49 -12.76
N HIS A 146 3.60 10.22 -11.66
CA HIS A 146 4.14 11.57 -11.69
C HIS A 146 5.64 11.62 -12.02
N ILE A 147 6.44 10.66 -11.53
CA ILE A 147 7.86 10.54 -11.91
C ILE A 147 8.00 10.30 -13.42
N LYS A 148 7.19 9.41 -14.01
CA LYS A 148 7.16 9.19 -15.46
C LYS A 148 6.71 10.44 -16.24
N LYS A 149 5.75 11.22 -15.72
CA LYS A 149 5.33 12.49 -16.35
C LYS A 149 6.43 13.55 -16.35
N SER A 150 7.30 13.58 -15.34
CA SER A 150 8.40 14.58 -15.27
C SER A 150 9.56 14.29 -16.23
N LEU A 151 9.78 13.02 -16.61
CA LEU A 151 10.82 12.63 -17.57
C LEU A 151 10.50 12.98 -19.04
N TYR A 152 9.27 13.40 -19.34
CA TYR A 152 8.87 13.84 -20.69
C TYR A 152 8.87 15.36 -20.90
N MET A 153 9.34 16.15 -19.93
CA MET A 153 9.44 17.62 -20.04
C MET A 153 10.88 18.11 -20.21
N GLN A 154 11.63 17.53 -21.14
CA GLN A 154 12.72 18.20 -21.83
C GLN A 154 12.67 17.89 -23.32
N LYS A 155 11.89 18.68 -24.05
CA LYS A 155 12.21 19.02 -25.43
C LYS A 155 12.80 20.43 -25.38
N ILE A 156 14.13 20.53 -25.27
CA ILE A 156 14.80 21.77 -25.62
C ILE A 156 14.87 21.76 -27.14
N GLU A 157 14.04 22.60 -27.75
CA GLU A 157 14.23 23.01 -29.14
C GLU A 157 15.52 23.83 -29.20
N ASN A 158 16.47 23.37 -30.01
CA ASN A 158 17.38 24.17 -30.85
C ASN A 158 18.07 23.26 -31.86
#